data_AF-A0A2J7ZIL0-F1
#
_entry.id   AF-A0A2J7ZIL0-F1
#
_cell.length_a   1.000
_cell.length_b   1.000
_cell.length_c   1.000
_cell.angle_alpha   90.00
_cell.angle_beta   90.00
_cell.angle_gamma   90.00
#
_symmetry.space_group_name_H-M   'P 1'
#
loop_
_entity.id
_entity.type
_entity.pdbx_description
1 polymer ?
#
loop_
_entity_poly.entity_id
_entity_poly.type
_entity_poly.pdbx_seq_one_letter_code
_entity_poly.pdbx_strand_id
1 'polypeptide(L)' 'MGVHGLWNLIEPVGRRVNIEAITNKRLAIDASIWLFQFMKAMRDDKGDMMRNAHLLGFFRRICR' A
#
# COMPACT_ATOMS: atom_id res chain seq x y z
N MET A 1 -3.78 1.58 -10.77
CA MET A 1 -4.14 0.14 -10.87
C MET A 1 -5.61 0.04 -10.51
N GLY A 2 -6.42 -0.58 -11.37
CA GLY A 2 -7.88 -0.65 -11.24
C GLY A 2 -8.62 -0.19 -12.50
N VAL A 3 -9.95 -0.21 -12.47
CA VAL A 3 -10.80 0.26 -13.57
C VAL A 3 -10.68 1.78 -13.71
N HIS A 4 -10.47 2.27 -14.94
CA HIS A 4 -10.34 3.69 -15.22
C HIS A 4 -11.60 4.47 -14.79
N GLY A 5 -11.43 5.57 -14.05
CA GLY A 5 -12.53 6.42 -13.57
C GLY A 5 -13.32 5.90 -12.37
N LEU A 6 -13.14 4.63 -11.97
CA LEU A 6 -13.95 4.03 -10.90
C LEU A 6 -13.81 4.75 -9.55
N TRP A 7 -12.58 5.09 -9.15
CA TRP A 7 -12.33 5.72 -7.85
C TRP A 7 -13.03 7.08 -7.70
N ASN A 8 -13.04 7.90 -8.76
CA ASN A 8 -13.74 9.20 -8.76
C ASN A 8 -15.26 9.01 -8.65
N LEU A 9 -15.79 7.97 -9.30
CA LEU A 9 -17.23 7.67 -9.27
C LEU A 9 -17.70 7.28 -7.86
N ILE A 10 -16.90 6.51 -7.11
CA ILE A 10 -17.28 6.00 -5.78
C ILE A 10 -16.78 6.87 -4.62
N GLU A 11 -16.03 7.93 -4.89
CA GLU A 11 -15.50 8.83 -3.86
C GLU A 11 -16.58 9.38 -2.89
N PRO A 12 -17.77 9.82 -3.35
CA PRO A 12 -18.79 10.40 -2.46
C PRO A 12 -19.34 9.44 -1.40
N VAL A 13 -19.21 8.13 -1.61
CA VAL A 13 -19.65 7.09 -0.66
C VAL A 13 -18.49 6.53 0.18
N GLY A 14 -17.27 7.01 -0.04
CA GLY A 14 -16.09 6.64 0.72
C GLY A 14 -16.19 7.06 2.19
N ARG A 15 -15.81 6.18 3.11
CA ARG A 15 -15.79 6.46 4.55
C ARG A 15 -14.37 6.34 5.08
N ARG A 16 -13.94 7.33 5.86
CA ARG A 16 -12.71 7.22 6.65
C ARG A 16 -12.97 6.31 7.84
N VAL A 17 -12.13 5.31 8.01
CA VAL A 17 -12.23 4.33 9.11
C VAL A 17 -10.92 4.39 9.89
N ASN A 18 -11.03 4.49 11.21
CA ASN A 18 -9.85 4.46 12.06
C ASN A 18 -9.29 3.03 12.16
N ILE A 19 -7.97 2.88 12.29
CA ILE A 19 -7.33 1.57 12.24
C ILE A 19 -7.71 0.70 13.43
N GLU A 20 -8.01 1.29 14.59
CA GLU A 20 -8.47 0.53 15.76
C GLU A 20 -9.83 -0.12 15.51
N ALA A 21 -10.65 0.40 14.58
CA ALA A 21 -11.95 -0.17 14.23
C ALA A 21 -11.84 -1.53 13.51
N ILE A 22 -10.65 -1.88 13.00
CA ILE A 22 -10.36 -3.17 12.38
C ILE A 22 -9.58 -4.13 13.30
N THR A 23 -9.38 -3.76 14.56
CA THR A 23 -8.76 -4.64 15.57
C THR A 23 -9.51 -5.98 15.66
N ASN A 24 -8.76 -7.08 15.76
CA ASN A 24 -9.27 -8.45 15.81
C ASN A 24 -10.11 -8.89 14.60
N LYS A 25 -10.06 -8.18 13.47
CA LYS A 25 -10.66 -8.63 12.21
C LYS A 25 -9.61 -9.33 11.35
N ARG A 26 -10.05 -10.31 10.57
CA ARG A 26 -9.23 -10.90 9.50
C ARG A 26 -9.32 -10.00 8.27
N LEU A 27 -8.18 -9.51 7.80
CA LEU A 27 -8.07 -8.66 6.61
C LEU A 27 -7.23 -9.37 5.54
N ALA A 28 -7.81 -9.57 4.36
CA ALA A 28 -7.05 -10.04 3.20
C ALA A 28 -6.27 -8.86 2.59
N ILE A 29 -4.99 -9.07 2.31
CA ILE A 29 -4.09 -8.04 1.76
C ILE A 29 -3.69 -8.44 0.34
N ASP A 30 -3.99 -7.59 -0.64
CA ASP A 30 -3.40 -7.72 -1.98
C ASP A 30 -1.94 -7.25 -1.96
N ALA A 31 -1.04 -8.20 -1.77
CA ALA A 31 0.40 -7.97 -1.71
C ALA A 31 1.07 -7.87 -3.09
N SER A 32 0.37 -8.22 -4.17
CA SER A 32 0.95 -8.29 -5.52
C SER A 32 1.40 -6.90 -6.03
N ILE A 33 0.59 -5.87 -5.75
CA ILE A 33 0.89 -4.49 -6.08
C ILE A 33 2.01 -3.89 -5.23
N TRP A 34 2.17 -4.35 -3.98
CA TRP A 34 3.18 -3.83 -3.06
C TRP A 34 4.60 -4.12 -3.55
N LEU A 35 4.87 -5.33 -4.05
CA LEU A 35 6.16 -5.70 -4.64
C LEU A 35 6.58 -4.70 -5.74
N PHE A 36 5.68 -4.42 -6.68
CA PHE A 36 5.94 -3.48 -7.75
C PHE A 36 6.13 -2.05 -7.24
N GLN A 37 5.27 -1.60 -6.32
CA GLN A 37 5.36 -0.27 -5.74
C GLN A 37 6.64 -0.05 -4.95
N PHE A 38 7.09 -1.01 -4.15
CA PHE A 38 8.34 -0.89 -3.41
C PHE A 38 9.53 -0.77 -4.35
N MET A 39 9.62 -1.63 -5.36
CA MET A 39 10.70 -1.54 -6.35
C MET A 39 10.67 -0.24 -7.16
N LYS A 40 9.49 0.36 -7.41
CA LYS A 40 9.39 1.59 -8.22
C LYS A 40 9.47 2.89 -7.43
N ALA A 41 8.98 2.92 -6.20
CA ALA A 41 8.82 4.15 -5.43
C ALA A 41 9.88 4.33 -4.33
N MET A 42 10.51 3.26 -3.85
CA MET A 42 11.52 3.36 -2.80
C MET A 42 12.87 3.71 -3.42
N ARG A 43 13.26 4.98 -3.27
CA ARG A 43 14.52 5.54 -3.76
C ARG A 43 15.35 6.08 -2.61
N ASP A 44 16.67 6.01 -2.78
CA ASP A 44 17.60 6.73 -1.91
C ASP A 44 17.72 8.20 -2.33
N ASP A 45 18.55 8.96 -1.63
CA ASP A 45 18.73 10.40 -1.87
C ASP A 45 19.33 10.71 -3.26
N LYS A 46 19.91 9.72 -3.94
CA LYS A 46 20.47 9.85 -5.29
C LYS A 46 19.45 9.47 -6.37
N GLY A 47 18.28 8.96 -5.97
CA GLY A 47 17.26 8.49 -6.90
C GLY A 47 17.46 7.05 -7.36
N ASP A 48 18.38 6.29 -6.75
CA ASP A 48 18.59 4.89 -7.03
C ASP A 48 17.63 4.01 -6.23
N MET A 49 17.32 2.82 -6.75
CA MET A 49 16.45 1.88 -6.04
C MET A 49 17.14 1.43 -4.74
N MET A 50 16.45 1.59 -3.61
CA MET A 50 16.97 1.08 -2.35
C MET A 50 17.14 -0.44 -2.41
N ARG A 51 18.32 -0.91 -1.99
CA ARG A 51 18.60 -2.35 -1.90
C ARG A 51 17.56 -3.01 -0.99
N ASN A 52 17.02 -4.14 -1.43
CA ASN A 52 15.97 -4.88 -0.71
C ASN A 52 14.71 -4.05 -0.41
N ALA A 53 14.37 -3.08 -1.27
CA ALA A 53 13.18 -2.23 -1.11
C ALA A 53 11.90 -3.02 -0.80
N HIS A 54 11.70 -4.17 -1.47
CA HIS A 54 10.56 -5.04 -1.21
C HIS A 54 10.54 -5.56 0.23
N LEU A 55 11.64 -6.11 0.76
CA LEU A 55 11.71 -6.60 2.15
C LEU A 55 11.43 -5.47 3.15
N LEU A 56 12.08 -4.33 2.96
CA LEU A 56 11.91 -3.17 3.85
C LEU A 56 10.48 -2.63 3.80
N GLY A 57 9.88 -2.56 2.61
CA GLY A 57 8.51 -2.12 2.41
C GLY A 57 7.50 -3.05 3.07
N PHE A 58 7.65 -4.37 2.89
CA PHE A 58 6.80 -5.36 3.56
C PHE A 58 6.93 -5.29 5.07
N PHE A 59 8.16 -5.26 5.59
CA PHE A 59 8.41 -5.16 7.03
C PHE A 59 7.69 -3.95 7.63
N ARG A 60 7.81 -2.77 7.00
CA ARG A 60 7.15 -1.55 7.46
C ARG A 60 5.62 -1.60 7.37
N ARG A 61 5.04 -2.34 6.42
CA ARG A 61 3.57 -2.51 6.28
C ARG A 61 2.99 -3.55 7.24
N ILE A 62 3.80 -4.52 7.68
CA ILE A 62 3.36 -5.58 8.60
C ILE A 62 3.46 -5.07 10.04
N CYS A 63 4.54 -4.36 10.38
CA CYS A 63 4.78 -3.89 11.75
C CYS A 63 4.05 -2.59 12.11
N ARG A 64 3.37 -1.95 11.16
CA ARG A 64 2.70 -0.65 11.33
C ARG A 64 1.31 -0.69 10.75
#